data_AF-A0A7C5PK09-F1
#
_entry.id   AF-A0A7C5PK09-F1
#
_cell.length_a   1.000
_cell.length_b   1.000
_cell.length_c   1.000
_cell.angle_alpha   90.00
_cell.angle_beta   90.00
_cell.angle_gamma   90.00
#
_symmetry.space_group_name_H-M   'P 1'
#
loop_
_entity.id
_entity.type
_entity.pdbx_description
1 polymer ?
#
loop_
_entity_poly.entity_id
_entity_poly.type
_entity_poly.pdbx_seq_one_letter_code
_entity_poly.pdbx_strand_id
1 'polypeptide(L)'
;MDARQGRLREMASRREKWRYLLEPGGEPAWNMALEEALLLDPEAPPTLRFYTWEPPTISLGYFQDASEVEPLPPHTGLVRRITGGLAIHHVHELTWGLVLP
;
A
#
# COMPACT_ATOMS: atom_id res chain seq x y z
N MET A 1 9.64 -18.67 35.77
CA MET A 1 9.26 -19.28 34.48
C MET A 1 8.47 -18.24 33.71
N ASP A 2 8.96 -17.85 32.53
CA ASP A 2 8.59 -16.62 31.83
C ASP A 2 7.26 -16.77 31.07
N ALA A 3 6.20 -16.15 31.61
CA ALA A 3 4.87 -16.10 31.00
C ALA A 3 4.84 -15.40 29.62
N ARG A 4 5.89 -14.64 29.24
CA ARG A 4 6.00 -14.03 27.91
C ARG A 4 6.34 -15.06 26.83
N GLN A 5 7.13 -16.09 27.16
CA GLN A 5 7.51 -17.13 26.22
C GLN A 5 6.34 -18.07 25.86
N GLY A 6 5.38 -18.26 26.78
CA GLY A 6 4.16 -19.02 26.52
C GLY A 6 3.24 -18.32 25.51
N ARG A 7 3.06 -17.00 25.65
CA ARG A 7 2.16 -16.20 24.80
C ARG A 7 2.68 -16.08 23.36
N LEU A 8 3.99 -15.96 23.16
CA LEU A 8 4.61 -15.92 21.83
C LEU A 8 4.50 -17.27 21.09
N ARG A 9 4.57 -18.39 21.81
CA ARG A 9 4.40 -19.74 21.23
C ARG A 9 2.96 -20.02 20.83
N GLU A 10 1.99 -19.48 21.55
CA GLU A 10 0.56 -19.60 21.25
C GLU A 10 0.16 -18.78 20.01
N MET A 11 0.75 -17.58 19.82
CA MET A 11 0.60 -16.80 18.58
C MET A 11 1.16 -17.52 17.34
N ALA A 12 2.27 -18.26 17.51
CA ALA A 12 2.89 -19.04 16.42
C ALA A 12 2.11 -20.33 16.04
N SER A 13 1.11 -20.72 16.83
CA SER A 13 0.33 -21.95 16.65
C SER A 13 -0.80 -21.80 15.61
N ARG A 14 -1.12 -20.59 15.18
CA ARG A 14 -2.16 -20.33 14.19
C ARG A 14 -1.49 -20.20 12.81
N ARG A 15 -1.63 -21.23 11.95
CA ARG A 15 -1.32 -21.08 10.52
C ARG A 15 -2.37 -20.16 9.92
N GLU A 16 -2.14 -18.86 10.00
CA GLU A 16 -3.00 -17.88 9.34
C GLU A 16 -2.76 -17.94 7.84
N LYS A 17 -3.84 -17.92 7.05
CA LYS A 17 -3.73 -17.86 5.59
C LYS A 17 -3.48 -16.41 5.21
N TRP A 18 -2.33 -16.17 4.58
CA TRP A 18 -1.97 -14.86 4.04
C TRP A 18 -2.36 -14.77 2.57
N ARG A 19 -2.83 -13.59 2.15
CA ARG A 19 -2.99 -13.24 0.74
C ARG A 19 -1.73 -12.56 0.26
N TYR A 20 -1.15 -13.07 -0.82
CA TYR A 20 -0.01 -12.47 -1.51
C TYR A 20 -0.47 -11.98 -2.88
N LEU A 21 -0.23 -10.70 -3.17
CA LEU A 21 -0.59 -10.05 -4.43
C LEU A 21 0.67 -9.50 -5.11
N LEU A 22 0.81 -9.75 -6.42
CA LEU A 22 1.89 -9.23 -7.26
C LEU A 22 1.28 -8.64 -8.54
N GLU A 23 1.33 -7.31 -8.67
CA GLU A 23 0.63 -6.55 -9.71
C GLU A 23 1.58 -5.56 -10.41
N PRO A 24 2.33 -6.00 -11.45
CA PRO A 24 3.14 -5.08 -12.23
C PRO A 24 2.28 -4.21 -13.16
N GLY A 25 2.67 -2.96 -13.35
CA GLY A 25 2.06 -2.01 -14.29
C GLY A 25 0.66 -1.56 -13.87
N GLY A 26 0.44 -1.38 -12.57
CA GLY A 26 -0.85 -0.95 -12.04
C GLY A 26 -1.18 0.49 -12.41
N GLU A 27 -2.41 0.71 -12.86
CA GLU A 27 -2.94 2.05 -13.09
C GLU A 27 -3.03 2.82 -11.75
N PRO A 28 -2.70 4.13 -11.71
CA PRO A 28 -2.59 4.87 -10.46
C PRO A 28 -3.83 4.86 -9.58
N ALA A 29 -5.01 5.08 -10.16
CA ALA A 29 -6.26 5.06 -9.41
C ALA A 29 -6.61 3.63 -8.96
N TRP A 30 -6.31 2.61 -9.77
CA TRP A 30 -6.44 1.20 -9.35
C TRP A 30 -5.59 0.88 -8.12
N ASN A 31 -4.33 1.34 -8.10
CA ASN A 31 -3.44 1.11 -6.96
C ASN A 31 -3.99 1.70 -5.66
N MET A 32 -4.57 2.91 -5.71
CA MET A 32 -5.22 3.53 -4.54
C MET A 32 -6.52 2.85 -4.16
N ALA A 33 -7.37 2.55 -5.14
CA ALA A 33 -8.66 1.90 -4.89
C ALA A 33 -8.50 0.51 -4.27
N LEU A 34 -7.51 -0.27 -4.72
CA LEU A 34 -7.25 -1.59 -4.16
C LEU A 34 -6.67 -1.49 -2.75
N GLU A 35 -5.77 -0.55 -2.46
CA GLU A 35 -5.29 -0.33 -1.09
C GLU A 35 -6.43 0.05 -0.14
N GLU A 36 -7.33 0.96 -0.55
CA GLU A 36 -8.52 1.31 0.21
C GLU A 36 -9.45 0.11 0.41
N ALA A 37 -9.75 -0.65 -0.64
CA ALA A 37 -10.61 -1.83 -0.56
C ALA A 37 -10.02 -2.91 0.36
N LEU A 38 -8.71 -3.13 0.31
CA LEU A 38 -8.02 -4.07 1.20
C LEU A 38 -8.07 -3.60 2.66
N LEU A 39 -7.91 -2.29 2.91
CA LEU A 39 -7.96 -1.71 4.26
C LEU A 39 -9.36 -1.71 4.86
N LEU A 40 -10.39 -1.47 4.04
CA LEU A 40 -11.77 -1.32 4.48
C LEU A 40 -12.52 -2.65 4.62
N ASP A 41 -11.96 -3.76 4.14
CA ASP A 41 -12.55 -5.10 4.27
C ASP A 41 -12.17 -5.73 5.63
N PRO A 42 -13.09 -5.78 6.61
CA PRO A 42 -12.79 -6.31 7.94
C PRO A 42 -12.58 -7.83 7.95
N GLU A 43 -13.00 -8.52 6.90
CA GLU A 43 -12.87 -9.98 6.77
C GLU A 43 -11.66 -10.34 5.88
N ALA A 44 -10.92 -9.35 5.39
CA ALA A 44 -9.73 -9.58 4.59
C ALA A 44 -8.67 -10.35 5.40
N PRO A 45 -8.07 -11.42 4.83
CA PRO A 45 -6.90 -12.02 5.43
C PRO A 45 -5.73 -11.02 5.43
N PRO A 46 -4.73 -11.17 6.34
CA PRO A 46 -3.47 -10.46 6.25
C PRO A 46 -2.93 -10.49 4.82
N THR A 47 -2.70 -9.32 4.24
CA THR A 47 -2.37 -9.15 2.82
C THR A 47 -1.02 -8.48 2.66
N LEU A 48 -0.10 -9.15 1.97
CA LEU A 48 1.14 -8.57 1.48
C LEU A 48 1.00 -8.34 -0.02
N ARG A 49 1.14 -7.09 -0.45
CA ARG A 49 1.01 -6.67 -1.85
C ARG A 49 2.31 -6.05 -2.34
N PHE A 50 2.71 -6.40 -3.55
CA PHE A 50 3.78 -5.75 -4.32
C PHE A 50 3.22 -5.28 -5.66
N TYR A 51 3.51 -4.05 -6.04
CA TYR A 51 2.97 -3.47 -7.27
C TYR A 51 3.90 -2.39 -7.84
N THR A 52 3.74 -2.14 -9.13
CA THR A 52 4.42 -1.03 -9.81
C THR A 52 3.40 -0.10 -10.47
N TRP A 53 3.87 1.02 -11.00
CA TRP A 53 3.05 2.11 -11.49
C TRP A 53 3.20 2.27 -12.99
N GLU A 54 2.08 2.29 -13.71
CA GLU A 54 2.03 2.63 -15.13
C GLU A 54 0.76 3.46 -15.39
N PRO A 55 0.87 4.75 -15.79
CA PRO A 55 2.11 5.47 -16.08
C PRO A 55 2.95 5.83 -14.84
N PRO A 56 4.18 6.39 -15.03
CA PRO A 56 4.88 7.16 -13.99
C PRO A 56 3.92 8.05 -13.21
N THR A 57 4.01 8.05 -11.88
CA THR A 57 2.96 8.66 -11.05
C THR A 57 3.51 9.42 -9.86
N ILE A 58 2.93 10.58 -9.58
CA ILE A 58 3.12 11.28 -8.31
C ILE A 58 1.99 10.87 -7.37
N SER A 59 2.34 10.29 -6.22
CA SER A 59 1.39 10.06 -5.13
C SER A 59 1.58 11.14 -4.05
N LEU A 60 0.53 11.90 -3.78
CA LEU A 60 0.50 12.92 -2.72
C LEU A 60 0.17 12.26 -1.38
N GLY A 61 0.89 12.65 -0.34
CA GLY A 61 0.47 12.39 1.03
C GLY A 61 -0.87 13.05 1.33
N TYR A 62 -1.64 12.44 2.24
CA TYR A 62 -3.02 12.82 2.53
C TYR A 62 -3.26 14.33 2.70
N PHE A 63 -2.36 15.04 3.39
CA PHE A 63 -2.49 16.47 3.70
C PHE A 63 -1.82 17.43 2.71
N GLN A 64 -1.17 16.92 1.65
CA GLN A 64 -0.41 17.79 0.73
C GLN A 64 -1.31 18.51 -0.28
N ASP A 65 -0.96 19.73 -0.63
CA ASP A 65 -1.67 20.44 -1.68
C ASP A 65 -1.24 19.92 -3.07
N ALA A 66 -2.21 19.68 -3.95
CA ALA A 66 -1.90 19.26 -5.32
C ALA A 66 -1.22 20.36 -6.12
N SER A 67 -1.47 21.63 -5.79
CA SER A 67 -0.82 22.75 -6.50
C SER A 67 0.70 22.81 -6.26
N GLU A 68 1.22 22.16 -5.22
CA GLU A 68 2.66 22.11 -4.93
C GLU A 68 3.45 21.23 -5.92
N VAL A 69 2.77 20.35 -6.65
CA VAL A 69 3.40 19.42 -7.62
C VAL A 69 3.03 19.72 -9.07
N GLU A 70 2.23 20.75 -9.30
CA GLU A 70 1.90 21.21 -10.64
C GLU A 70 2.91 22.27 -11.14
N PRO A 71 3.25 22.27 -12.44
CA PRO A 71 2.76 21.37 -13.49
C PRO A 71 3.41 19.98 -13.43
N LEU A 72 2.64 18.94 -13.78
CA LEU A 72 3.12 17.56 -13.87
C LEU A 72 3.96 17.33 -15.13
N PRO A 73 4.94 16.40 -15.10
CA PRO A 73 5.58 15.93 -16.33
C PRO A 73 4.56 15.30 -17.30
N PRO A 74 4.85 15.30 -18.63
CA PRO A 74 3.97 14.66 -19.60
C PRO A 74 3.74 13.18 -19.29
N HIS A 75 2.50 12.73 -19.47
CA HIS A 75 2.09 11.34 -19.20
C HIS A 75 2.30 10.89 -17.75
N THR A 76 2.32 11.81 -16.77
CA THR A 76 2.40 11.46 -15.35
C THR A 76 1.02 11.43 -14.71
N GLY A 77 0.71 10.33 -14.01
CA GLY A 77 -0.48 10.22 -13.16
C GLY A 77 -0.32 11.03 -11.88
N LEU A 78 -1.44 11.52 -11.33
CA LEU A 78 -1.47 12.18 -10.02
C LEU A 78 -2.57 11.54 -9.17
N VAL A 79 -2.19 11.01 -8.01
CA VAL A 79 -3.13 10.44 -7.05
C VAL A 79 -2.82 10.92 -5.63
N ARG A 80 -3.76 10.70 -4.72
CA ARG A 80 -3.60 10.97 -3.29
C ARG A 80 -3.76 9.68 -2.52
N ARG A 81 -2.79 9.38 -1.66
CA ARG A 81 -2.84 8.23 -0.76
C ARG A 81 -3.54 8.60 0.54
N ILE A 82 -4.23 7.63 1.12
CA ILE A 82 -4.95 7.75 2.41
C ILE A 82 -4.02 7.88 3.63
N THR A 83 -2.72 7.82 3.41
CA THR A 83 -1.68 7.90 4.42
C THR A 83 -0.93 9.23 4.34
N GLY A 84 -0.39 9.69 5.47
CA GLY A 84 0.43 10.91 5.54
C GLY A 84 1.82 10.74 4.89
N GLY A 85 2.66 11.75 5.01
CA GLY A 85 3.98 11.81 4.38
C GLY A 85 4.04 12.83 3.25
N LEU A 86 5.19 12.87 2.55
CA LEU A 86 5.42 13.75 1.40
C LEU A 86 5.15 13.03 0.08
N ALA A 87 5.24 13.81 -1.01
CA ALA A 87 4.94 13.33 -2.34
C ALA A 87 6.03 12.39 -2.82
N ILE A 88 5.63 11.31 -3.49
CA ILE A 88 6.57 10.33 -4.06
C ILE A 88 6.35 10.29 -5.56
N HIS A 89 7.43 10.41 -6.32
CA HIS A 89 7.43 10.20 -7.76
C HIS A 89 7.82 8.74 -8.05
N HIS A 90 6.85 7.94 -8.43
CA HIS A 90 6.97 6.52 -8.72
C HIS A 90 7.41 6.32 -10.17
N VAL A 91 8.69 6.02 -10.36
CA VAL A 91 9.30 5.74 -11.67
C VAL A 91 10.28 4.57 -11.52
N HIS A 92 10.06 3.49 -12.28
CA HIS A 92 10.91 2.29 -12.24
C HIS A 92 11.17 1.75 -10.82
N GLU A 93 10.14 1.74 -9.98
CA GLU A 93 10.24 1.33 -8.58
C GLU A 93 9.19 0.27 -8.23
N LEU A 94 9.44 -0.42 -7.11
CA LEU A 94 8.55 -1.45 -6.57
C LEU A 94 7.94 -0.93 -5.27
N THR A 95 6.63 -0.66 -5.31
CA THR A 95 5.88 -0.34 -4.11
C THR A 95 5.38 -1.62 -3.45
N TRP A 96 5.31 -1.61 -2.12
CA TRP A 96 4.74 -2.69 -1.33
C TRP A 96 3.80 -2.15 -0.26
N GLY A 97 2.81 -2.95 0.10
CA GLY A 97 1.85 -2.66 1.16
C GLY A 97 1.58 -3.89 2.00
N LEU A 98 1.40 -3.67 3.31
CA LEU A 98 1.00 -4.69 4.27
C LEU A 98 -0.29 -4.23 4.95
N VAL A 99 -1.35 -5.02 4.78
CA VAL A 99 -2.65 -4.80 5.44
C VAL A 99 -2.89 -5.93 6.42
N LEU A 100 -3.19 -5.58 7.67
CA LEU A 100 -3.43 -6.50 8.77
C LEU A 100 -4.82 -6.23 9.38
N PRO A 101 -5.50 -7.25 9.93
CA PRO A 101 -6.74 -7.10 10.70
C PRO A 101 -6.60 -6.27 11.98
#